data_AF-A0A946AU44-F1
#
_entry.id   AF-A0A946AU44-F1
#
_cell.length_a   1.000
_cell.length_b   1.000
_cell.length_c   1.000
_cell.angle_alpha   90.00
_cell.angle_beta   90.00
_cell.angle_gamma   90.00
#
_symmetry.space_group_name_H-M   'P 1'
#
loop_
_entity.id
_entity.type
_entity.pdbx_description
1 polymer ?
#
loop_
_entity_poly.entity_id
_entity_poly.type
_entity_poly.pdbx_seq_one_letter_code
_entity_poly.pdbx_strand_id
1 'polypeptide(L)'
;MPRFFITIEYDGGDFVGWQRQDNGDSIQAQLEHAASAILGHRQDITIQGAGRTDTGVHALGQVAHCDLPDGFTERQLPLALNAHLPPSIRVIQANIMADDAHAR
;
A
#
# COMPACT_ATOMS: atom_id res chain seq x y z
N MET A 1 1.41 -16.91 -3.88
CA MET A 1 0.78 -15.60 -3.61
C MET A 1 1.44 -14.64 -4.57
N PRO A 2 0.76 -14.19 -5.63
CA PRO A 2 1.33 -13.25 -6.57
C PRO A 2 1.84 -12.00 -5.87
N ARG A 3 3.03 -11.55 -6.30
CA ARG A 3 3.62 -10.29 -5.87
C ARG A 3 3.05 -9.13 -6.67
N PHE A 4 2.36 -8.23 -5.99
CA PHE A 4 1.84 -7.01 -6.58
C PHE A 4 2.73 -5.83 -6.25
N PHE A 5 3.13 -5.09 -7.27
CA PHE A 5 3.70 -3.76 -7.16
C PHE A 5 2.58 -2.74 -7.35
N ILE A 6 2.44 -1.83 -6.40
CA ILE A 6 1.43 -0.77 -6.42
C ILE A 6 2.12 0.60 -6.50
N THR A 7 1.56 1.48 -7.31
CA THR A 7 1.94 2.90 -7.35
C THR A 7 0.91 3.70 -6.57
N ILE A 8 1.39 4.52 -5.65
CA ILE A 8 0.60 5.19 -4.63
C ILE A 8 0.83 6.70 -4.71
N GLU A 9 -0.27 7.44 -4.69
CA GLU A 9 -0.31 8.87 -4.45
C GLU A 9 -0.83 9.12 -3.04
N TYR A 10 -0.26 10.08 -2.33
CA TYR A 10 -0.80 10.49 -1.05
C TYR A 10 -0.49 11.93 -0.68
N ASP A 11 -1.45 12.52 0.05
CA ASP A 11 -1.25 13.70 0.86
C ASP A 11 -0.79 13.27 2.27
N GLY A 12 0.46 13.55 2.61
CA GLY A 12 1.06 13.15 3.88
C GLY A 12 0.73 14.03 5.08
N GLY A 13 -0.05 15.10 4.92
CA GLY A 13 -0.24 16.14 5.94
C GLY A 13 -0.66 15.62 7.32
N ASP A 14 -1.55 14.62 7.36
CA ASP A 14 -2.08 14.04 8.60
C ASP A 14 -1.31 12.78 9.07
N PHE A 15 -0.21 12.43 8.42
CA PHE A 15 0.50 11.16 8.66
C PHE A 15 1.91 11.37 9.20
N VAL A 16 2.36 10.46 10.07
CA VAL A 16 3.73 10.43 10.65
C VAL A 16 4.78 9.90 9.68
N GLY A 17 4.55 10.10 8.39
CA GLY A 17 5.39 9.66 7.28
C GLY A 17 5.00 8.29 6.74
N TRP A 18 5.90 7.72 5.94
CA TRP A 18 5.67 6.43 5.28
C TRP A 18 5.59 5.27 6.26
N GLN A 19 6.63 5.11 7.09
CA GLN A 19 6.84 3.88 7.86
C GLN A 19 5.99 3.85 9.13
N ARG A 20 5.51 2.65 9.47
CA ARG A 20 4.85 2.34 10.76
C ARG A 20 5.66 2.86 11.94
N GLN A 21 4.97 3.56 12.84
CA GLN A 21 5.50 4.10 14.09
C GLN A 21 4.40 4.06 15.16
N ASP A 22 4.78 4.00 16.43
CA ASP A 22 3.83 3.93 17.55
C ASP A 22 3.16 5.29 17.88
N ASN A 23 3.66 6.37 17.29
CA ASN A 23 3.31 7.75 17.63
C ASN A 23 2.22 8.35 16.72
N GLY A 24 1.68 7.60 15.75
CA GLY A 24 0.59 8.07 14.90
C GLY A 24 0.36 7.22 13.65
N ASP A 25 -0.61 7.65 12.85
CA ASP A 25 -0.98 6.95 11.61
C ASP A 25 0.06 7.18 10.52
N SER A 26 0.49 6.10 9.87
CA SER A 26 1.45 6.13 8.77
C SER A 26 0.82 5.64 7.46
N ILE A 27 1.40 6.03 6.33
CA ILE A 27 0.93 5.57 5.02
C ILE A 27 1.01 4.04 4.91
N GLN A 28 2.10 3.43 5.38
CA GLN A 28 2.27 1.98 5.39
C GLN A 28 1.17 1.29 6.22
N ALA A 29 0.87 1.79 7.43
CA ALA A 29 -0.18 1.20 8.28
C ALA A 29 -1.55 1.22 7.59
N GLN A 30 -1.92 2.33 6.93
CA GLN A 30 -3.18 2.47 6.22
C GLN A 30 -3.28 1.48 5.04
N LEU A 31 -2.21 1.35 4.26
CA LEU A 31 -2.15 0.40 3.16
C LEU A 31 -2.26 -1.05 3.63
N GLU A 32 -1.57 -1.41 4.72
CA GLU A 32 -1.61 -2.76 5.28
C GLU A 32 -2.98 -3.08 5.88
N HIS A 33 -3.61 -2.11 6.55
CA HIS A 33 -4.98 -2.23 7.02
C HIS A 33 -5.95 -2.47 5.86
N ALA A 34 -5.86 -1.68 4.78
CA ALA A 34 -6.69 -1.86 3.59
C ALA A 34 -6.46 -3.22 2.93
N ALA A 35 -5.21 -3.68 2.83
CA ALA A 35 -4.86 -4.99 2.28
C ALA A 35 -5.40 -6.15 3.13
N SER A 36 -5.39 -6.03 4.46
CA SER A 36 -6.04 -7.00 5.34
C SER A 36 -7.57 -6.97 5.20
N ALA A 37 -8.16 -5.77 5.08
CA ALA A 37 -9.60 -5.58 4.96
C ALA A 37 -10.19 -6.22 3.70
N ILE A 38 -9.53 -6.09 2.54
CA ILE A 38 -9.99 -6.73 1.29
C ILE A 38 -9.94 -8.28 1.36
N LEU A 39 -9.21 -8.82 2.33
CA LEU A 39 -9.15 -10.26 2.64
C LEU A 39 -10.10 -10.66 3.78
N GLY A 40 -10.94 -9.74 4.25
CA GLY A 40 -11.85 -9.95 5.38
C GLY A 40 -11.12 -10.14 6.71
N HIS A 41 -9.98 -9.49 6.89
CA HIS A 41 -9.15 -9.54 8.10
C HIS A 41 -8.68 -10.94 8.51
N ARG A 42 -8.57 -11.86 7.54
CA ARG A 42 -8.12 -13.24 7.79
C ARG A 42 -6.62 -13.37 8.03
N GLN A 43 -5.85 -12.38 7.58
CA GLN A 43 -4.40 -12.34 7.73
C GLN A 43 -3.90 -10.89 7.65
N ASP A 44 -2.76 -10.65 8.30
CA ASP A 44 -2.02 -9.40 8.18
C ASP A 44 -1.17 -9.42 6.91
N ILE A 45 -1.17 -8.30 6.18
CA ILE A 45 -0.34 -8.12 4.98
C ILE A 45 0.77 -7.14 5.31
N THR A 46 2.01 -7.51 5.01
CA THR A 46 3.14 -6.59 5.10
C THR A 46 3.37 -5.94 3.75
N ILE A 47 3.53 -4.61 3.73
CA ILE A 47 3.82 -3.84 2.53
C ILE A 47 5.22 -3.25 2.64
N GLN A 48 6.01 -3.41 1.58
CA GLN A 48 7.39 -2.92 1.50
C GLN A 48 7.48 -1.80 0.46
N GLY A 49 7.80 -0.59 0.93
CA GLY A 49 7.97 0.59 0.07
C GLY A 49 9.35 0.65 -0.59
N ALA A 50 9.41 1.30 -1.76
CA ALA A 50 10.65 1.60 -2.47
C ALA A 50 11.54 2.59 -1.71
N GLY A 51 10.92 3.50 -0.96
CA GLY A 51 11.61 4.48 -0.12
C GLY A 51 10.78 4.87 1.10
N ARG A 52 11.37 5.66 2.00
CA ARG A 52 10.67 6.28 3.12
C ARG A 52 10.45 7.76 2.82
N THR A 53 9.35 8.28 3.31
CA THR A 53 9.08 9.72 3.40
C THR A 53 8.86 10.10 4.85
N ASP A 54 9.27 11.32 5.21
CA ASP A 54 9.11 11.86 6.56
C ASP A 54 7.68 12.36 6.80
N THR A 55 7.36 12.67 8.06
CA THR A 55 6.08 13.26 8.47
C THR A 55 5.69 14.45 7.61
N GLY A 56 4.44 14.46 7.13
CA GLY A 56 3.90 15.56 6.32
C GLY A 56 4.32 15.56 4.84
N VAL A 57 5.25 14.70 4.41
CA VAL A 57 5.70 14.65 3.01
C VAL A 57 4.65 13.98 2.12
N HIS A 58 4.43 14.52 0.92
CA HIS A 58 3.49 13.98 -0.08
C HIS A 58 4.21 13.12 -1.13
N ALA A 59 3.46 12.32 -1.89
CA ALA A 59 3.99 11.61 -3.07
C ALA A 59 2.97 11.51 -4.20
N LEU A 60 3.47 11.52 -5.44
CA LEU A 60 2.68 11.31 -6.67
C LEU A 60 2.94 9.94 -7.33
N GLY A 61 3.78 9.10 -6.74
CA GLY A 61 4.22 7.87 -7.38
C GLY A 61 5.13 7.03 -6.51
N GLN A 62 4.84 6.98 -5.20
CA GLN A 62 5.56 6.08 -4.32
C GLN A 62 5.23 4.65 -4.72
N VAL A 63 6.26 3.82 -4.88
CA VAL A 63 6.08 2.40 -5.24
C VAL A 63 6.19 1.56 -3.98
N ALA A 64 5.36 0.53 -3.87
CA ALA A 64 5.49 -0.51 -2.85
C ALA A 64 5.10 -1.87 -3.42
N HIS A 65 5.48 -2.94 -2.75
CA HIS A 65 5.01 -4.27 -3.09
C HIS A 65 4.45 -5.03 -1.88
N CYS A 66 3.57 -5.99 -2.18
CA CYS A 66 3.08 -6.98 -1.23
C CYS A 66 2.68 -8.26 -1.94
N ASP A 67 2.63 -9.34 -1.17
CA ASP A 67 2.18 -10.64 -1.64
C ASP A 67 0.73 -10.84 -1.18
N LEU A 68 -0.17 -11.14 -2.12
CA LEU A 68 -1.58 -11.37 -1.84
C LEU A 68 -2.01 -12.77 -2.33
N PRO A 69 -3.07 -13.37 -1.76
CA PRO A 69 -3.66 -14.59 -2.32
C PRO A 69 -4.18 -14.35 -3.74
N ASP A 70 -4.29 -15.43 -4.52
CA ASP A 70 -4.93 -15.38 -5.83
C ASP A 70 -6.37 -14.88 -5.72
N GLY A 71 -6.83 -14.13 -6.72
CA GLY A 71 -8.21 -13.62 -6.77
C GLY A 71 -8.33 -12.15 -7.18
N PHE A 72 -7.21 -11.42 -7.25
CA PHE A 72 -7.19 -10.04 -7.74
C PHE A 72 -6.46 -9.95 -9.08
N THR A 73 -7.02 -9.18 -10.00
CA THR A 73 -6.29 -8.71 -11.18
C THR A 73 -5.63 -7.36 -10.92
N GLU A 74 -4.64 -7.00 -11.74
CA GLU A 74 -3.98 -5.69 -11.73
C GLU A 74 -4.96 -4.51 -11.76
N ARG A 75 -6.12 -4.68 -12.41
CA ARG A 75 -7.17 -3.65 -12.48
C ARG A 75 -8.10 -3.64 -11.27
N GLN A 76 -8.31 -4.77 -10.63
CA GLN A 76 -9.21 -4.88 -9.48
C GLN A 76 -8.54 -4.47 -8.17
N LEU A 77 -7.24 -4.75 -8.02
CA LEU A 77 -6.54 -4.49 -6.77
C LEU A 77 -6.57 -3.01 -6.35
N PRO A 78 -6.31 -2.02 -7.23
CA PRO A 78 -6.42 -0.61 -6.88
C PRO A 78 -7.84 -0.23 -6.41
N LEU A 79 -8.87 -0.73 -7.09
CA LEU A 79 -10.26 -0.44 -6.73
C LEU A 79 -10.61 -1.01 -5.35
N ALA A 80 -10.18 -2.24 -5.08
CA ALA A 80 -10.42 -2.91 -3.80
C ALA A 80 -9.71 -2.18 -2.66
N LEU A 81 -8.41 -1.84 -2.81
CA LEU A 81 -7.66 -1.11 -1.79
C LEU A 81 -8.26 0.28 -1.55
N ASN A 82 -8.57 1.03 -2.62
CA ASN A 82 -9.10 2.38 -2.51
C ASN A 82 -10.48 2.45 -1.83
N ALA A 83 -11.26 1.36 -1.83
CA ALA A 83 -12.52 1.28 -1.09
C ALA A 83 -12.33 1.30 0.44
N HIS A 84 -11.13 0.96 0.93
CA HIS A 84 -10.77 0.91 2.35
C HIS A 84 -9.75 1.97 2.77
N LEU A 85 -9.24 2.77 1.82
CA LEU A 85 -8.26 3.81 2.09
C LEU A 85 -8.91 5.19 2.31
N PRO A 86 -8.37 6.02 3.23
CA PRO A 86 -8.82 7.40 3.37
C PRO A 86 -8.61 8.18 2.05
N PRO A 87 -9.40 9.23 1.78
CA PRO A 87 -9.29 10.03 0.55
C PRO A 87 -7.89 10.57 0.23
N SER A 88 -7.07 10.78 1.25
CA SER A 88 -5.70 11.25 1.15
C SER A 88 -4.69 10.21 0.65
N ILE A 89 -5.07 8.93 0.48
CA ILE A 89 -4.19 7.88 -0.03
C ILE A 89 -4.90 7.15 -1.17
N ARG A 90 -4.25 7.08 -2.35
CA ARG A 90 -4.79 6.38 -3.51
C ARG A 90 -3.76 5.49 -4.16
N VAL A 91 -4.16 4.24 -4.42
CA VAL A 91 -3.45 3.34 -5.31
C VAL A 91 -3.92 3.64 -6.74
N ILE A 92 -3.01 4.08 -7.59
CA ILE A 92 -3.32 4.50 -8.97
C ILE A 92 -2.99 3.43 -10.01
N GLN A 93 -2.11 2.49 -9.68
CA GLN A 93 -1.71 1.39 -10.55
C GLN A 93 -1.31 0.18 -9.72
N ALA A 94 -1.53 -1.02 -10.27
CA ALA A 94 -0.96 -2.26 -9.76
C ALA A 94 -0.42 -3.11 -10.91
N ASN A 95 0.66 -3.84 -10.64
CA ASN A 95 1.26 -4.79 -11.58
C ASN A 95 1.68 -6.08 -10.88
N ILE A 96 1.42 -7.22 -11.50
CA ILE A 96 1.95 -8.50 -11.04
C ILE A 96 3.38 -8.62 -11.55
N MET A 97 4.30 -8.93 -10.64
CA MET A 97 5.72 -9.10 -10.94
C MET A 97 6.19 -10.48 -10.51
N ALA A 98 7.41 -10.85 -10.92
CA ALA A 98 8.06 -12.06 -10.44
C ALA A 98 8.19 -12.03 -8.91
N ASP A 99 8.11 -13.21 -8.28
CA ASP A 99 8.08 -13.34 -6.82
C ASP A 99 9.37 -12.84 -6.14
N ASP A 100 10.48 -12.76 -6.88
CA ASP A 100 11.79 -12.26 -6.42
C ASP A 100 12.00 -10.76 -6.65
N ALA A 101 11.10 -10.08 -7.38
CA ALA A 101 11.18 -8.65 -7.61
C ALA A 101 10.99 -7.88 -6.30
N HIS A 102 11.80 -6.86 -6.05
CA HIS A 102 11.73 -6.07 -4.82
C HIS A 102 11.62 -4.57 -5.15
N ALA A 103 10.78 -3.84 -4.40
CA ALA A 103 10.55 -2.40 -4.64
C ALA A 103 11.77 -1.51 -4.34
N ARG A 104 12.76 -2.04 -3.63
CA ARG A 104 14.02 -1.40 -3.29
C ARG A 104 15.18 -2.21 -3.84
#